data_AF-A0A965P7P0-F1
#
_entry.id   AF-A0A965P7P0-F1
#
_cell.length_a   1.000
_cell.length_b   1.000
_cell.length_c   1.000
_cell.angle_alpha   90.00
_cell.angle_beta   90.00
_cell.angle_gamma   90.00
#
_symmetry.space_group_name_H-M   'P 1'
#
loop_
_entity.id
_entity.type
_entity.pdbx_description
1 polymer ?
#
loop_
_entity_poly.entity_id
_entity_poly.type
_entity_poly.pdbx_seq_one_letter_code
_entity_poly.pdbx_strand_id
1 'polypeptide(L)' 'MKVQVRHDPPDIGTNAYDWRAVQEFYQPGDRIGWGKTREAAIKDLLEQLDIDPDTNVEVL' A
#
# COMPACT_ATOMS: atom_id res chain seq x y z
N MET A 1 6.35 1.54 -11.51
CA MET A 1 4.91 1.55 -11.18
C MET A 1 4.63 2.74 -10.28
N LYS A 2 3.49 3.42 -10.40
CA LYS A 2 3.16 4.55 -9.51
C LYS A 2 2.17 4.13 -8.43
N VAL A 3 2.52 4.38 -7.17
CA VAL A 3 1.75 3.96 -6.00
C VAL A 3 1.47 5.19 -5.15
N GLN A 4 0.21 5.41 -4.81
CA GLN A 4 -0.18 6.39 -3.80
C GLN A 4 -0.19 5.70 -2.44
N VAL A 5 0.50 6.31 -1.47
CA VAL A 5 0.52 5.78 -0.11
C VAL A 5 0.01 6.81 0.86
N ARG A 6 -0.97 6.43 1.68
CA ARG A 6 -1.58 7.31 2.67
C ARG A 6 -1.46 6.73 4.07
N HIS A 7 -1.23 7.62 5.02
CA HIS A 7 -1.32 7.34 6.43
C HIS A 7 -2.76 7.59 6.90
N ASP A 8 -3.48 6.52 7.20
CA ASP A 8 -4.88 6.45 7.59
C ASP A 8 -4.98 5.62 8.90
N PRO A 9 -4.48 6.17 10.03
CA PRO A 9 -4.43 5.43 11.29
C PRO A 9 -5.85 5.15 11.80
N PRO A 10 -6.19 3.89 12.13
CA PRO A 10 -7.47 3.59 12.72
C PRO A 10 -7.52 4.08 14.18
N ASP A 11 -8.65 4.67 14.59
CA ASP A 11 -8.87 5.28 15.92
C ASP A 11 -8.72 4.29 17.10
N ILE A 12 -8.65 3.00 16.81
CA ILE A 12 -8.51 1.87 17.74
C ILE A 12 -7.06 1.61 18.22
N GLY A 13 -6.11 2.51 17.92
CA GLY A 13 -4.75 2.49 18.49
C GLY A 13 -3.90 1.27 18.13
N THR A 14 -4.34 0.47 17.16
CA THR A 14 -3.60 -0.68 16.65
C THR A 14 -2.84 -0.23 15.42
N ASN A 15 -1.55 0.04 15.59
CA ASN A 15 -0.68 0.59 14.55
C ASN A 15 -0.29 -0.43 13.44
N ALA A 16 -1.14 -1.46 13.21
CA ALA A 16 -0.85 -2.55 12.29
C ALA A 16 -1.25 -2.22 10.85
N TYR A 17 -2.14 -1.25 10.66
CA TYR A 17 -2.79 -0.93 9.38
C TYR A 17 -2.86 0.58 9.11
N ASP A 18 -2.00 1.40 9.75
CA ASP A 18 -2.05 2.85 9.55
C ASP A 18 -1.65 3.27 8.13
N TRP A 19 -0.98 2.41 7.38
CA TRP A 19 -0.55 2.72 6.02
C TRP A 19 -1.32 1.89 5.02
N ARG A 20 -1.85 2.59 4.00
CA ARG A 20 -2.48 1.96 2.83
C ARG A 20 -1.77 2.39 1.57
N ALA A 21 -1.50 1.42 0.69
CA ALA A 21 -0.91 1.61 -0.63
C ALA A 21 -1.90 1.21 -1.71
N VAL A 22 -2.07 2.08 -2.70
CA VAL A 22 -2.94 1.84 -3.86
C VAL A 22 -2.26 2.32 -5.14
N GLN A 23 -2.67 1.81 -6.30
CA GLN A 23 -2.16 2.31 -7.58
C GLN A 23 -2.62 3.75 -7.84
N GLU A 24 -1.85 4.54 -8.59
CA GLU A 24 -2.17 5.95 -8.92
C GLU A 24 -3.59 6.13 -9.48
N PHE A 25 -4.07 5.17 -10.26
CA PHE A 25 -5.39 5.16 -10.87
C PHE A 25 -6.31 4.11 -10.24
N TYR A 26 -6.31 4.00 -8.91
CA TYR A 26 -7.16 3.07 -8.17
C TYR A 26 -8.62 3.12 -8.64
N GLN A 27 -9.14 1.96 -9.05
CA GLN A 27 -10.54 1.71 -9.35
C GLN A 27 -11.19 0.87 -8.25
N PRO A 28 -12.50 1.02 -8.01
CA PRO A 28 -13.22 0.13 -7.10
C PRO A 28 -13.03 -1.34 -7.52
N GLY A 29 -12.41 -2.14 -6.64
CA GLY A 29 -12.08 -3.54 -6.90
C GLY A 29 -10.58 -3.81 -7.11
N ASP A 30 -9.76 -2.76 -7.25
CA ASP A 30 -8.31 -2.90 -7.23
C ASP A 30 -7.79 -3.37 -5.87
N ARG A 31 -6.62 -3.99 -5.91
CA ARG A 31 -5.91 -4.42 -4.71
C ARG A 31 -5.43 -3.22 -3.91
N ILE A 32 -5.49 -3.36 -2.59
CA ILE A 32 -5.03 -2.37 -1.62
C ILE A 32 -4.04 -3.07 -0.71
N GLY A 33 -2.82 -2.57 -0.67
CA GLY A 33 -1.81 -3.04 0.26
C GLY A 33 -1.95 -2.36 1.61
N TRP A 34 -1.80 -3.10 2.69
CA TRP A 34 -1.90 -2.58 4.06
C TRP A 34 -0.63 -2.85 4.85
N GLY A 35 -0.30 -1.95 5.77
CA GLY A 35 0.83 -2.20 6.67
C GLY A 35 1.00 -1.17 7.79
N LYS A 36 1.90 -1.52 8.71
CA LYS A 36 2.35 -0.66 9.82
C LYS A 36 3.33 0.45 9.39
N THR A 37 3.90 0.34 8.21
CA THR A 37 4.81 1.34 7.62
C THR A 37 4.49 1.53 6.14
N ARG A 38 4.96 2.65 5.56
CA ARG A 38 4.85 2.93 4.12
C ARG A 38 5.36 1.76 3.27
N GLU A 39 6.54 1.25 3.60
CA GLU A 39 7.19 0.14 2.90
C GLU A 39 6.42 -1.17 3.05
N ALA A 40 5.86 -1.46 4.23
CA ALA A 40 5.06 -2.66 4.46
C ALA A 40 3.77 -2.64 3.61
N ALA A 41 3.10 -1.50 3.53
CA ALA A 41 1.90 -1.36 2.71
C ALA A 41 2.20 -1.51 1.21
N ILE A 42 3.30 -0.95 0.72
CA ILE A 42 3.74 -1.13 -0.67
C ILE A 42 4.06 -2.60 -0.94
N LYS A 43 4.81 -3.24 -0.06
CA LYS A 43 5.18 -4.65 -0.20
C LYS A 43 3.95 -5.53 -0.27
N ASP A 44 3.00 -5.34 0.64
CA ASP A 44 1.72 -6.08 0.65
C ASP A 44 0.93 -5.87 -0.65
N LEU A 45 0.93 -4.65 -1.21
CA LEU A 45 0.32 -4.37 -2.52
C LEU A 45 1.03 -5.15 -3.66
N LEU A 46 2.36 -5.16 -3.68
CA LEU A 46 3.15 -5.87 -4.70
C LEU A 46 2.94 -7.38 -4.60
N GLU A 47 2.92 -7.94 -3.39
CA GLU A 47 2.60 -9.35 -3.13
C GLU A 47 1.20 -9.72 -3.62
N GLN A 48 0.19 -8.86 -3.36
CA GLN A 48 -1.18 -9.08 -3.85
C GLN A 48 -1.31 -9.02 -5.38
N LEU A 49 -0.42 -8.29 -6.06
CA LEU A 49 -0.40 -8.13 -7.51
C LEU A 49 0.53 -9.14 -8.21
N ASP A 50 1.20 -10.02 -7.45
CA ASP A 50 2.22 -10.95 -7.96
C ASP A 50 3.36 -10.22 -8.70
N ILE A 51 3.73 -9.04 -8.20
CA ILE A 51 4.81 -8.20 -8.75
C ILE A 51 6.05 -8.36 -7.88
N ASP A 52 7.23 -8.43 -8.53
CA ASP A 52 8.51 -8.51 -7.84
C ASP A 52 8.67 -7.34 -6.84
N PRO A 53 9.05 -7.61 -5.57
CA PRO A 53 9.18 -6.59 -4.54
C PRO A 53 10.29 -5.56 -4.83
N ASP A 54 11.25 -5.92 -5.70
CA ASP A 54 12.32 -5.03 -6.20
C ASP A 54 11.88 -4.14 -7.38
N THR A 55 10.60 -4.19 -7.77
CA THR A 55 10.06 -3.32 -8.81
C THR A 55 10.18 -1.87 -8.40
N ASN A 56 10.76 -1.05 -9.29
CA ASN A 56 10.90 0.38 -9.03
C ASN A 56 9.51 1.06 -8.96
N VAL A 57 9.12 1.43 -7.74
CA VAL A 57 7.84 2.07 -7.41
C VAL A 57 8.06 3.55 -7.13
N GLU A 58 7.45 4.40 -7.96
CA GLU A 58 7.35 5.83 -7.70
C GLU A 58 6.21 6.05 -6.70
N VAL A 59 6.57 6.55 -5.51
CA VAL A 59 5.60 6.77 -4.44
C VAL A 59 5.19 8.24 -4.41
N LEU A 60 3.90 8.48 -4.63
CA LEU A 60 3.27 9.80 -4.59
C LEU A 60 2.81 10.17 -3.17
#